data_AF-A0A227J308-F1
#
_entry.id   AF-A0A227J308-F1
#
_cell.length_a   1.000
_cell.length_b   1.000
_cell.length_c   1.000
_cell.angle_alpha   90.00
_cell.angle_beta   90.00
_cell.angle_gamma   90.00
#
_symmetry.space_group_name_H-M   'P 1'
#
loop_
_entity.id
_entity.type
_entity.pdbx_description
1 polymer ?
#
loop_
_entity_poly.entity_id
_entity_poly.type
_entity_poly.pdbx_seq_one_letter_code
_entity_poly.pdbx_strand_id
1 'polypeptide(L)'
;SEIIEKDGKKIGVLEVPSFYVGLSQDTDKLLNDLKAKNVDGIIVDLRNNGGGALTEATALTGLFIKEGPVVQVRDSYGRIKVNADTDGLVSYDGPLTVLINRYSAS
;
A
#
# COMPACT_ATOMS: atom_id res chain seq x y z
N SER A 1 5.97 -3.18 -11.22
CA SER A 1 5.15 -4.34 -10.82
C SER A 1 5.47 -5.52 -11.72
N GLU A 2 5.28 -6.73 -11.22
CA GLU A 2 5.40 -7.98 -11.99
C GLU A 2 4.04 -8.68 -12.00
N ILE A 3 3.79 -9.57 -12.97
CA ILE A 3 2.63 -10.48 -12.95
C ILE A 3 3.16 -11.91 -12.95
N ILE A 4 2.75 -12.68 -11.95
CA ILE A 4 3.07 -14.09 -11.80
C ILE A 4 1.82 -14.89 -12.16
N GLU A 5 1.97 -15.88 -13.05
CA GLU A 5 0.91 -16.84 -13.35
C GLU A 5 1.13 -18.14 -12.57
N LYS A 6 0.14 -18.52 -11.76
CA LYS A 6 0.19 -19.76 -10.98
C LYS A 6 -1.20 -20.38 -10.92
N ASP A 7 -1.29 -21.66 -11.28
CA ASP A 7 -2.53 -22.46 -11.24
C ASP A 7 -3.71 -21.78 -11.99
N GLY A 8 -3.40 -21.12 -13.12
CA GLY A 8 -4.38 -20.40 -13.93
C GLY A 8 -4.81 -19.03 -13.38
N LYS A 9 -4.16 -18.54 -12.32
CA LYS A 9 -4.40 -17.23 -11.71
C LYS A 9 -3.26 -16.25 -12.01
N LYS A 10 -3.59 -15.00 -12.31
CA LYS A 10 -2.66 -13.89 -12.52
C LYS A 10 -2.54 -13.07 -11.24
N ILE A 11 -1.38 -13.06 -10.63
CA ILE A 11 -1.11 -12.30 -9.40
C ILE A 11 -0.19 -11.13 -9.72
N GLY A 12 -0.66 -9.91 -9.48
CA GLY A 12 0.16 -8.71 -9.57
C GLY A 12 1.04 -8.55 -8.34
N VAL A 13 2.33 -8.29 -8.51
CA VAL A 13 3.27 -8.03 -7.42
C VAL A 13 3.70 -6.57 -7.48
N LEU A 14 3.41 -5.84 -6.40
CA LEU A 14 3.82 -4.46 -6.14
C LEU A 14 4.99 -4.48 -5.16
N GLU A 15 6.20 -4.26 -5.66
CA GLU A 15 7.37 -4.10 -4.80
C GLU A 15 7.45 -2.67 -4.29
N VAL A 16 7.52 -2.52 -2.97
CA VAL A 16 7.60 -1.22 -2.31
C VAL A 16 8.90 -1.17 -1.51
N PRO A 17 10.00 -0.66 -2.09
CA PRO A 17 11.33 -0.70 -1.47
C PRO A 17 11.47 0.27 -0.28
N SER A 18 10.73 1.37 -0.29
CA SER A 18 10.66 2.35 0.80
C SER A 18 9.40 3.20 0.65
N PHE A 19 9.02 3.92 1.71
CA PHE A 19 7.95 4.93 1.65
C PHE A 19 8.51 6.29 1.19
N TYR A 20 9.00 6.35 -0.05
CA TYR A 20 9.51 7.58 -0.66
C TYR A 20 8.38 8.51 -1.10
N VAL A 21 8.67 9.81 -1.16
CA VAL A 21 7.69 10.83 -1.60
C VAL A 21 7.28 10.59 -3.06
N GLY A 22 5.98 10.40 -3.30
CA GLY A 22 5.41 10.05 -4.60
C GLY A 22 5.08 8.56 -4.77
N LEU A 23 5.40 7.71 -3.79
CA LEU A 23 5.11 6.26 -3.83
C LEU A 23 3.63 5.98 -4.10
N SER A 24 2.73 6.66 -3.39
CA SER A 24 1.28 6.46 -3.53
C SER A 24 0.81 6.71 -4.96
N GLN A 25 1.28 7.78 -5.59
CA GLN A 25 0.94 8.12 -6.97
C GLN A 25 1.50 7.09 -7.98
N ASP A 26 2.73 6.63 -7.78
CA ASP A 26 3.32 5.61 -8.65
C ASP A 26 2.61 4.27 -8.50
N THR A 27 2.23 3.92 -7.27
CA THR A 27 1.48 2.70 -6.98
C THR A 27 0.10 2.74 -7.63
N ASP A 28 -0.61 3.86 -7.57
CA ASP A 28 -1.92 4.00 -8.22
C ASP A 28 -1.86 3.77 -9.74
N LYS A 29 -0.82 4.32 -10.41
CA LYS A 29 -0.58 4.05 -11.84
C LYS A 29 -0.38 2.55 -12.10
N LEU A 30 0.46 1.90 -11.30
CA LEU A 30 0.71 0.46 -11.43
C LEU A 30 -0.54 -0.37 -11.15
N LEU A 31 -1.39 0.03 -10.19
CA LEU A 31 -2.67 -0.61 -9.93
C LEU A 31 -3.60 -0.52 -11.13
N ASN A 32 -3.68 0.63 -11.78
CA ASN A 32 -4.47 0.81 -13.00
C ASN A 32 -3.99 -0.12 -14.13
N ASP A 33 -2.67 -0.26 -14.31
CA ASP A 33 -2.10 -1.20 -15.28
C ASP A 33 -2.39 -2.67 -14.95
N LEU A 34 -2.31 -3.05 -13.67
CA LEU A 34 -2.61 -4.41 -13.22
C LEU A 34 -4.10 -4.74 -13.41
N LYS A 35 -5.00 -3.80 -13.09
CA LYS A 35 -6.45 -3.93 -13.33
C LYS A 35 -6.76 -4.11 -14.82
N ALA A 36 -6.14 -3.30 -15.68
CA ALA A 36 -6.32 -3.44 -17.14
C ALA A 36 -5.85 -4.80 -17.68
N LYS A 37 -4.91 -5.46 -16.98
CA LYS A 37 -4.42 -6.81 -17.30
C LYS A 37 -5.26 -7.94 -16.66
N ASN A 38 -6.34 -7.60 -15.96
CA ASN A 38 -7.26 -8.53 -15.30
C ASN A 38 -6.53 -9.49 -14.34
N VAL A 39 -5.72 -8.95 -13.43
CA VAL A 39 -5.13 -9.76 -12.35
C VAL A 39 -6.23 -10.24 -11.38
N ASP A 40 -6.09 -11.47 -10.92
CA ASP A 40 -6.99 -12.09 -9.94
C ASP A 40 -6.72 -11.63 -8.50
N GLY A 41 -5.53 -11.09 -8.23
CA GLY A 41 -5.11 -10.67 -6.90
C GLY A 41 -3.82 -9.87 -6.93
N ILE A 42 -3.52 -9.20 -5.83
CA ILE A 42 -2.30 -8.39 -5.66
C ILE A 42 -1.54 -8.81 -4.41
N ILE A 43 -0.21 -8.82 -4.53
CA ILE A 43 0.73 -8.89 -3.40
C ILE A 43 1.46 -7.55 -3.30
N VAL A 44 1.39 -6.92 -2.13
CA VAL A 44 2.25 -5.79 -1.78
C VAL A 44 3.47 -6.33 -1.03
N ASP A 45 4.63 -6.28 -1.66
CA ASP A 45 5.90 -6.75 -1.11
C ASP A 45 6.63 -5.61 -0.40
N LEU A 46 6.64 -5.68 0.93
CA LEU A 46 7.33 -4.78 1.85
C LEU A 46 8.60 -5.41 2.44
N ARG A 47 9.09 -6.53 1.89
CA ARG A 47 10.34 -7.13 2.35
C ARG A 47 11.48 -6.14 2.15
N ASN A 48 12.32 -5.98 3.17
CA ASN A 48 13.44 -5.03 3.18
C ASN A 48 13.04 -3.55 3.08
N ASN A 49 11.75 -3.23 3.25
CA ASN A 49 11.29 -1.85 3.34
C ASN A 49 11.57 -1.29 4.75
N GLY A 50 12.59 -0.45 4.87
CA GLY A 50 13.00 0.15 6.15
C GLY A 50 12.15 1.34 6.62
N GLY A 51 11.04 1.64 5.96
CA GLY A 51 10.15 2.75 6.31
C GLY A 51 10.27 3.94 5.36
N GLY A 52 9.94 5.12 5.86
CA GLY A 52 9.99 6.38 5.11
C GLY A 52 8.93 7.37 5.58
N ALA A 53 8.32 8.11 4.65
CA ALA A 53 7.36 9.14 4.96
C ALA A 53 6.03 8.55 5.48
N LEU A 54 5.64 8.91 6.70
CA LEU A 54 4.35 8.52 7.30
C LEU A 54 3.15 8.96 6.45
N THR A 55 3.27 10.09 5.75
CA THR A 55 2.26 10.58 4.80
C THR A 55 2.08 9.63 3.64
N GLU A 56 3.15 9.04 3.12
CA GLU A 56 3.09 8.07 2.03
C GLU A 56 2.56 6.72 2.51
N ALA A 57 2.88 6.29 3.73
CA ALA A 57 2.25 5.10 4.32
C ALA A 57 0.73 5.28 4.47
N THR A 58 0.30 6.48 4.87
CA THR A 58 -1.13 6.81 4.98
C THR A 58 -1.80 6.86 3.60
N ALA A 59 -1.20 7.57 2.64
CA ALA A 59 -1.75 7.70 1.29
C ALA A 59 -1.77 6.35 0.52
N LEU A 60 -0.73 5.53 0.66
CA LEU A 60 -0.69 4.19 0.10
C LEU A 60 -1.82 3.31 0.67
N THR A 61 -2.12 3.44 1.96
CA THR A 61 -3.24 2.72 2.59
C THR A 61 -4.57 3.12 1.97
N GLY A 62 -4.78 4.41 1.68
CA GLY A 62 -5.98 4.93 1.02
C GLY A 62 -6.28 4.28 -0.33
N LEU A 63 -5.27 3.79 -1.06
CA LEU A 63 -5.50 3.07 -2.32
C LEU A 63 -6.32 1.78 -2.17
N PHE A 64 -6.44 1.24 -0.95
CA PHE A 64 -7.04 -0.06 -0.66
C PHE A 64 -8.21 0.02 0.34
N ILE A 65 -8.51 1.18 0.92
CA ILE A 65 -9.59 1.36 1.89
C ILE A 65 -10.45 2.55 1.49
N LYS A 66 -11.75 2.50 1.84
CA LYS A 66 -12.67 3.57 1.44
C LYS A 66 -12.41 4.89 2.16
N GLU A 67 -12.29 4.84 3.48
CA GLU A 67 -12.04 6.00 4.34
C GLU A 67 -11.74 5.49 5.75
N GLY A 68 -11.11 6.32 6.58
CA GLY A 68 -10.99 6.07 8.00
C GLY A 68 -9.58 6.23 8.57
N PRO A 69 -9.43 6.07 9.89
CA PRO A 69 -8.15 6.25 10.57
C PRO A 69 -7.16 5.16 10.16
N VAL A 70 -5.96 5.58 9.74
CA VAL A 70 -4.86 4.67 9.37
C VAL A 70 -3.89 4.51 10.54
N VAL A 71 -3.50 5.62 11.17
CA VAL A 71 -2.49 5.62 12.22
C VAL A 71 -2.73 6.76 13.22
N GLN A 72 -2.42 6.50 14.49
CA GLN A 72 -2.44 7.51 15.55
C GLN A 72 -1.03 7.79 16.03
N VAL A 73 -0.65 9.07 16.06
CA VAL A 73 0.63 9.54 16.57
C VAL A 73 0.38 10.23 17.90
N ARG A 74 1.10 9.81 18.94
CA ARG A 74 1.07 10.44 20.26
C ARG A 74 2.40 11.12 20.53
N ASP A 75 2.38 12.40 20.86
CA ASP A 75 3.59 13.13 21.21
C ASP A 75 3.94 13.05 22.71
N SER A 76 5.08 13.63 23.09
CA SER A 76 5.57 13.64 24.47
C SER A 76 4.69 14.41 25.46
N TYR A 77 3.82 15.30 24.96
CA TYR A 77 2.83 16.02 25.78
C TYR A 77 1.51 15.24 25.88
N GLY A 78 1.45 14.05 25.28
CA GLY A 78 0.27 13.19 25.28
C GLY A 78 -0.80 13.60 24.27
N ARG A 79 -0.53 14.56 23.38
CA ARG A 79 -1.48 14.95 22.32
C ARG A 79 -1.53 13.84 21.27
N ILE A 80 -2.75 13.49 20.85
CA ILE A 80 -3.00 12.46 19.84
C ILE A 80 -3.38 13.15 18.52
N LYS A 81 -2.67 12.81 17.45
CA LYS A 81 -3.03 13.15 16.08
C LYS A 81 -3.41 11.87 15.34
N VAL A 82 -4.58 11.88 14.73
CA VAL A 82 -5.04 10.79 13.86
C VAL A 82 -4.75 11.17 12.42
N ASN A 83 -3.98 10.33 11.72
CA ASN A 83 -3.87 10.40 10.26
C ASN A 83 -4.86 9.39 9.68
N ALA A 84 -5.72 9.89 8.80
CA ALA A 84 -6.81 9.14 8.20
C ALA A 84 -6.77 9.33 6.69
N ASP A 85 -7.30 8.34 5.97
CA ASP A 85 -7.75 8.53 4.62
C ASP A 85 -9.16 9.15 4.63
N THR A 86 -9.41 10.12 3.74
CA THR A 86 -10.61 10.96 3.79
C THR A 86 -11.23 11.26 2.42
N ASP A 87 -10.69 10.73 1.33
CA ASP A 87 -11.17 11.07 -0.01
C ASP A 87 -12.33 10.17 -0.48
N GLY A 88 -12.56 9.03 0.17
CA GLY A 88 -13.66 8.12 -0.17
C GLY A 88 -13.35 7.20 -1.35
N LEU A 89 -12.13 7.25 -1.90
CA LEU A 89 -11.75 6.61 -3.15
C LEU A 89 -10.94 5.34 -2.90
N VAL A 90 -11.23 4.30 -3.67
CA VAL A 90 -10.49 3.03 -3.62
C VAL A 90 -9.93 2.73 -5.00
N SER A 91 -8.61 2.61 -5.08
CA SER A 91 -7.94 2.26 -6.33
C SER A 91 -7.99 0.76 -6.61
N TYR A 92 -7.98 -0.08 -5.58
CA TYR A 92 -8.09 -1.54 -5.70
C TYR A 92 -8.86 -2.16 -4.53
N ASP A 93 -9.93 -2.89 -4.86
CA ASP A 93 -10.86 -3.54 -3.92
C ASP A 93 -10.85 -5.08 -4.04
N GLY A 94 -9.96 -5.64 -4.87
CA GLY A 94 -9.82 -7.08 -5.07
C GLY A 94 -8.98 -7.79 -4.00
N PRO A 95 -8.76 -9.12 -4.15
CA PRO A 95 -7.95 -9.90 -3.22
C PRO A 95 -6.53 -9.36 -3.06
N LEU A 96 -6.13 -9.06 -1.83
CA LEU A 96 -4.85 -8.46 -1.48
C LEU A 96 -4.13 -9.28 -0.40
N THR A 97 -2.80 -9.35 -0.49
CA THR A 97 -1.93 -9.84 0.59
C THR A 97 -0.72 -8.93 0.72
N VAL A 98 -0.22 -8.78 1.96
CA VAL A 98 0.99 -8.02 2.26
C VAL A 98 2.09 -8.98 2.69
N LEU A 99 3.25 -8.89 2.03
CA LEU A 99 4.43 -9.70 2.31
C LEU A 99 5.48 -8.87 3.06
N ILE A 100 5.91 -9.35 4.22
CA ILE A 100 6.90 -8.67 5.09
C ILE A 100 8.04 -9.63 5.45
N ASN A 101 9.16 -9.08 5.92
CA ASN A 101 10.22 -9.86 6.56
C ASN A 101 10.80 -9.12 7.78
N ARG A 102 11.83 -9.70 8.40
CA ARG A 102 12.51 -9.13 9.57
C ARG A 102 13.16 -7.75 9.35
N TYR A 103 13.25 -7.29 8.10
CA TYR A 103 13.81 -6.00 7.73
C TYR A 103 12.74 -4.97 7.38
N SER A 104 11.46 -5.37 7.32
CA SER A 104 10.34 -4.44 7.21
C SER A 104 10.25 -3.63 8.51
N ALA A 105 10.39 -2.31 8.44
CA ALA A 105 10.56 -1.49 9.64
C ALA A 105 9.99 -0.08 9.51
N SER A 106 9.72 0.51 10.68
CA SER A 106 9.63 1.94 11.00
C SER A 106 9.64 2.12 12.50
#